data_AF-A0A2M7Q532-F1
#
_entry.id   AF-A0A2M7Q532-F1
#
_cell.length_a   1.000
_cell.length_b   1.000
_cell.length_c   1.000
_cell.angle_alpha   90.00
_cell.angle_beta   90.00
_cell.angle_gamma   90.00
#
_symmetry.space_group_name_H-M   'P 1'
#
loop_
_entity.id
_entity.type
_entity.pdbx_description
1 polymer ?
#
loop_
_entity_poly.entity_id
_entity_poly.type
_entity_poly.pdbx_seq_one_letter_code
_entity_poly.pdbx_strand_id
1 'polypeptide(L)'
;MQPVWQKYQGNKWVSLMSVDLAQTYFDNMEGVYVIWQGGGPVVRVGQGIIRDRLSSHRRDTAVTAYPNLYVTWASISATHRDGVERYLANALAPRVGDAFPDVNPIQVTLPF
;
A
#
# COMPACT_ATOMS: atom_id res chain seq x y z
N MET A 1 -5.59 -16.84 -1.43
CA MET A 1 -4.39 -16.16 -2.00
C MET A 1 -3.73 -15.37 -0.88
N GLN A 2 -2.39 -15.31 -0.82
CA GLN A 2 -1.65 -14.53 0.16
C GLN A 2 -0.72 -13.54 -0.56
N PRO A 3 -0.62 -12.28 -0.12
CA PRO A 3 0.26 -11.28 -0.71
C PRO A 3 1.72 -11.61 -0.44
N VAL A 4 2.55 -11.46 -1.47
CA VAL A 4 4.02 -11.41 -1.32
C VAL A 4 4.43 -9.95 -1.21
N TRP A 5 4.57 -9.48 0.03
CA TRP A 5 4.91 -8.10 0.33
C TRP A 5 6.32 -7.75 -0.11
N GLN A 6 6.42 -6.70 -0.90
CA GLN A 6 7.69 -6.30 -1.50
C GLN A 6 8.50 -5.44 -0.54
N LYS A 7 9.75 -5.85 -0.36
CA LYS A 7 10.79 -5.12 0.35
C LYS A 7 11.85 -4.66 -0.64
N TYR A 8 12.52 -3.57 -0.30
CA TYR A 8 13.63 -3.07 -1.10
C TYR A 8 14.88 -3.92 -0.89
N GLN A 9 15.87 -3.74 -1.78
CA GLN A 9 17.13 -4.47 -1.75
C GLN A 9 17.74 -4.47 -0.33
N GLY A 10 18.19 -5.64 0.12
CA GLY A 10 18.69 -5.84 1.48
C GLY A 10 17.62 -6.05 2.56
N ASN A 11 16.39 -6.45 2.17
CA ASN A 11 15.29 -6.79 3.08
C ASN A 11 14.79 -5.62 3.96
N LYS A 12 14.94 -4.39 3.46
CA LYS A 12 14.54 -3.15 4.15
C LYS A 12 13.28 -2.57 3.53
N TRP A 13 12.49 -1.88 4.34
CA TRP A 13 11.40 -1.05 3.83
C TRP A 13 11.96 0.19 3.13
N VAL A 14 11.33 0.59 2.03
CA VAL A 14 11.74 1.78 1.25
C VAL A 14 10.86 2.96 1.58
N SER A 15 11.44 4.16 1.54
CA SER A 15 10.66 5.38 1.68
C SER A 15 9.72 5.57 0.50
N LEU A 16 8.49 6.02 0.77
CA LEU A 16 7.54 6.43 -0.26
C LEU A 16 8.14 7.48 -1.20
N MET A 17 8.96 8.40 -0.68
CA MET A 17 9.53 9.49 -1.48
C MET A 17 10.72 9.04 -2.34
N SER A 18 11.40 7.94 -1.96
CA SER A 18 12.64 7.52 -2.63
C SER A 18 12.48 6.29 -3.53
N VAL A 19 11.37 5.54 -3.43
CA VAL A 19 11.16 4.35 -4.28
C VAL A 19 11.20 4.73 -5.77
N ASP A 20 12.00 4.04 -6.56
CA ASP A 20 12.09 4.32 -7.99
C ASP A 20 10.91 3.68 -8.74
N LEU A 21 9.86 4.47 -8.95
CA LEU A 21 8.64 4.03 -9.64
C LEU A 21 8.81 3.96 -11.17
N ALA A 22 9.94 4.42 -11.73
CA ALA A 22 10.21 4.38 -13.16
C ALA A 22 10.72 3.01 -13.64
N GLN A 23 11.05 2.10 -12.71
CA GLN A 23 11.47 0.75 -13.05
C GLN A 23 10.35 -0.01 -13.77
N THR A 24 10.73 -0.79 -14.79
CA THR A 24 9.82 -1.62 -15.61
C THR A 24 9.05 -2.65 -14.78
N TYR A 25 9.57 -3.02 -13.61
CA TYR A 25 8.86 -3.85 -12.64
C TYR A 25 7.46 -3.33 -12.27
N PHE A 26 7.26 -2.00 -12.30
CA PHE A 26 5.96 -1.38 -12.01
C PHE A 26 5.04 -1.28 -13.24
N ASP A 27 5.47 -1.71 -14.43
CA ASP A 27 4.66 -1.61 -15.64
C ASP A 27 3.38 -2.45 -15.50
N ASN A 28 2.24 -1.77 -15.54
CA ASN A 28 0.91 -2.36 -15.36
C ASN A 28 0.76 -3.18 -14.06
N MET A 29 1.60 -2.91 -13.05
CA MET A 29 1.53 -3.64 -11.79
C MET A 29 0.27 -3.23 -11.04
N GLU A 30 -0.70 -4.14 -10.96
CA GLU A 30 -1.88 -3.99 -10.13
C GLU A 30 -1.75 -4.74 -8.80
N GLY A 31 -2.36 -4.18 -7.77
CA GLY A 31 -2.49 -4.87 -6.50
C GLY A 31 -2.91 -3.96 -5.36
N VAL A 32 -2.39 -4.26 -4.16
CA VAL A 32 -2.65 -3.51 -2.93
C VAL A 32 -1.34 -2.92 -2.40
N TYR A 33 -1.44 -1.83 -1.63
CA TYR A 33 -0.31 -1.18 -1.00
C TYR A 33 -0.65 -0.68 0.40
N VAL A 34 0.40 -0.52 1.21
CA VAL A 34 0.34 0.03 2.56
C VAL A 34 1.43 1.09 2.69
N ILE A 35 1.05 2.27 3.18
CA ILE A 35 1.93 3.39 3.51
C ILE A 35 1.83 3.63 5.01
N TRP A 36 2.96 3.76 5.70
CA TRP A 36 3.00 3.99 7.14
C TRP A 36 4.15 4.89 7.56
N GLN A 37 4.04 5.48 8.74
CA GLN A 37 5.10 6.25 9.37
C GLN A 37 6.09 5.30 10.07
N GLY A 38 7.40 5.50 9.88
CA GLY A 38 8.42 4.73 10.60
C GLY A 38 8.27 4.78 12.12
N GLY A 39 8.02 3.63 12.76
CA GLY A 39 7.74 3.55 14.20
C GLY A 39 6.38 4.13 14.62
N GLY A 40 5.51 4.44 13.67
CA GLY A 40 4.22 5.10 13.88
C GLY A 40 3.06 4.35 13.21
N PRO A 41 1.90 5.02 13.05
CA PRO A 41 0.70 4.39 12.53
C PRO A 41 0.77 4.11 11.03
N VAL A 42 -0.10 3.21 10.57
CA VAL A 42 -0.43 3.09 9.15
C VAL A 42 -1.17 4.36 8.73
N VAL A 43 -0.70 4.95 7.63
CA VAL A 43 -1.23 6.21 7.11
C VAL A 43 -2.26 5.92 6.03
N ARG A 44 -1.95 5.06 5.06
CA ARG A 44 -2.87 4.74 3.95
C ARG A 44 -2.81 3.26 3.61
N VAL A 45 -3.97 2.69 3.37
CA VAL A 45 -4.14 1.42 2.64
C VAL A 45 -4.87 1.75 1.35
N GLY A 46 -4.51 1.07 0.26
CA GLY A 46 -5.24 1.21 -0.99
C GLY A 46 -4.91 0.15 -2.03
N GLN A 47 -5.55 0.27 -3.19
CA GLN A 47 -5.40 -0.65 -4.32
C GLN A 47 -5.41 0.03 -5.69
N GLY A 48 -5.03 -0.71 -6.73
CA GLY A 48 -5.06 -0.32 -8.13
C GLY A 48 -3.70 -0.46 -8.81
N ILE A 49 -3.45 0.36 -9.84
CA ILE A 49 -2.15 0.44 -10.50
C ILE A 49 -1.15 1.08 -9.54
N ILE A 50 -0.16 0.30 -9.08
CA ILE A 50 0.74 0.66 -7.99
C ILE A 50 1.53 1.94 -8.31
N ARG A 51 2.08 2.04 -9.53
CA ARG A 51 2.83 3.23 -9.97
C ARG A 51 2.00 4.50 -9.83
N ASP A 52 0.79 4.48 -10.35
CA ASP A 52 -0.08 5.65 -10.41
C ASP A 52 -0.53 6.06 -9.01
N ARG A 53 -0.94 5.08 -8.19
CA ARG A 53 -1.39 5.31 -6.82
C ARG A 53 -0.29 5.89 -5.95
N LEU A 54 0.90 5.29 -5.95
CA LEU A 54 2.03 5.79 -5.15
C LEU A 54 2.52 7.15 -5.65
N SER A 55 2.50 7.40 -6.96
CA SER A 55 2.83 8.71 -7.54
C SER A 55 1.86 9.80 -7.11
N SER A 56 0.57 9.49 -7.04
CA SER A 56 -0.46 10.40 -6.54
C SER A 56 -0.23 10.75 -5.07
N HIS A 57 0.04 9.74 -4.22
CA HIS A 57 0.25 9.94 -2.78
C HIS A 57 1.49 10.75 -2.42
N ARG A 58 2.49 10.82 -3.30
CA ARG A 58 3.64 11.74 -3.15
C ARG A 58 3.26 13.21 -3.19
N ARG A 59 2.06 13.54 -3.68
CA ARG A 59 1.55 14.91 -3.83
C ARG A 59 0.32 15.17 -2.96
N ASP A 60 -0.18 14.14 -2.26
CA ASP A 60 -1.34 14.24 -1.39
C ASP A 60 -0.90 14.74 0.00
N THR A 61 -1.27 15.97 0.33
CA THR A 61 -0.91 16.59 1.61
C THR A 61 -1.47 15.86 2.83
N ALA A 62 -2.58 15.14 2.70
CA ALA A 62 -3.11 14.33 3.80
C ALA A 62 -2.17 13.17 4.14
N VAL A 63 -1.52 12.58 3.13
CA VAL A 63 -0.52 11.53 3.30
C VAL A 63 0.83 12.12 3.67
N THR A 64 1.33 13.11 2.92
CA THR A 64 2.69 13.65 3.09
C THR A 64 2.87 14.56 4.31
N ALA A 65 1.81 14.91 5.02
CA ALA A 65 1.91 15.58 6.32
C ALA A 65 2.59 14.70 7.38
N TYR A 66 2.59 13.38 7.20
CA TYR A 66 3.31 12.45 8.07
C TYR A 66 4.79 12.35 7.65
N PRO A 67 5.74 12.45 8.59
CA PRO A 67 7.17 12.32 8.29
C PRO A 67 7.57 10.84 8.14
N ASN A 68 8.74 10.58 7.55
CA ASN A 68 9.37 9.25 7.51
C ASN A 68 8.44 8.13 6.99
N LEU A 69 7.77 8.40 5.87
CA LEU A 69 6.85 7.47 5.24
C LEU A 69 7.59 6.33 4.54
N TYR A 70 7.20 5.11 4.88
CA TYR A 70 7.58 3.89 4.21
C TYR A 70 6.41 3.33 3.41
N VAL A 71 6.71 2.48 2.43
CA VAL A 71 5.71 1.85 1.59
C VAL A 71 6.09 0.40 1.26
N THR A 72 5.06 -0.42 1.11
CA THR A 72 5.13 -1.76 0.53
C THR A 72 3.88 -2.02 -0.30
N TRP A 73 3.97 -2.98 -1.20
CA TRP A 73 2.90 -3.36 -2.09
C TRP A 73 2.98 -4.86 -2.38
N ALA A 74 1.89 -5.42 -2.90
CA ALA A 74 1.81 -6.80 -3.34
C ALA A 74 0.90 -6.89 -4.56
N SER A 75 1.30 -7.70 -5.54
CA SER A 75 0.44 -7.99 -6.69
C SER A 75 -0.76 -8.83 -6.25
N ILE A 76 -1.97 -8.34 -6.55
CA ILE A 76 -3.24 -9.00 -6.23
C ILE A 76 -4.19 -8.76 -7.42
N SER A 77 -4.85 -9.83 -7.87
CA SER A 77 -5.78 -9.74 -9.00
C SER A 77 -7.00 -8.88 -8.66
N ALA A 78 -7.59 -8.26 -9.70
CA ALA A 78 -8.82 -7.46 -9.61
C ALA A 78 -9.96 -8.15 -8.83
N THR A 79 -10.09 -9.47 -8.94
CA THR A 79 -11.13 -10.26 -8.28
C THR A 79 -11.02 -10.34 -6.76
N HIS A 80 -9.84 -10.08 -6.18
CA HIS A 80 -9.60 -10.25 -4.73
C HIS A 80 -9.25 -8.93 -4.03
N ARG A 81 -8.78 -7.93 -4.78
CA ARG A 81 -8.20 -6.71 -4.20
C ARG A 81 -9.17 -5.90 -3.33
N ASP A 82 -10.48 -5.88 -3.63
CA ASP A 82 -11.48 -5.21 -2.78
C ASP A 82 -11.59 -5.85 -1.39
N GLY A 83 -11.70 -7.18 -1.34
CA GLY A 83 -11.76 -7.93 -0.09
C GLY A 83 -10.46 -7.83 0.71
N VAL A 84 -9.31 -7.83 0.02
CA VAL A 84 -7.99 -7.65 0.66
C VAL A 84 -7.83 -6.24 1.21
N GLU A 85 -8.19 -5.20 0.44
CA GLU A 85 -8.16 -3.80 0.91
C GLU A 85 -9.07 -3.62 2.13
N ARG A 86 -10.30 -4.15 2.09
CA ARG A 86 -11.23 -4.09 3.22
C ARG A 86 -10.65 -4.76 4.47
N TYR A 87 -10.05 -5.95 4.33
CA TYR A 87 -9.40 -6.63 5.45
C TYR A 87 -8.25 -5.81 6.03
N LEU A 88 -7.36 -5.30 5.17
CA LEU A 88 -6.21 -4.50 5.61
C LEU A 88 -6.64 -3.19 6.28
N ALA A 89 -7.66 -2.52 5.75
CA ALA A 89 -8.22 -1.32 6.36
C ALA A 89 -8.78 -1.59 7.77
N ASN A 90 -9.53 -2.69 7.93
CA ASN A 90 -10.07 -3.10 9.22
C ASN A 90 -8.96 -3.43 10.23
N ALA A 91 -7.94 -4.17 9.79
CA ALA A 91 -6.86 -4.65 10.66
C ALA A 91 -5.86 -3.55 11.03
N LEU A 92 -5.57 -2.62 10.11
CA LEU A 92 -4.50 -1.63 10.25
C LEU A 92 -4.99 -0.23 10.63
N ALA A 93 -6.30 0.04 10.51
CA ALA A 93 -6.92 1.31 10.86
C ALA A 93 -6.15 2.54 10.34
N PRO A 94 -5.97 2.66 9.00
CA PRO A 94 -5.20 3.76 8.40
C PRO A 94 -5.76 5.13 8.78
N ARG A 95 -4.87 6.09 9.02
CA ARG A 95 -5.24 7.47 9.40
C ARG A 95 -5.88 8.26 8.26
N VAL A 96 -5.50 7.95 7.03
CA VAL A 96 -5.97 8.58 5.80
C VAL A 96 -6.62 7.52 4.93
N GLY A 97 -7.84 7.78 4.49
CA GLY A 97 -8.51 6.94 3.52
C GLY A 97 -9.94 7.37 3.28
N ASP A 98 -10.30 7.46 2.00
CA ASP A 98 -11.69 7.51 1.58
C ASP A 98 -12.31 6.12 1.72
N ALA A 99 -13.64 6.07 1.84
CA ALA A 99 -14.44 4.87 2.07
C ALA A 99 -13.87 3.61 1.42
N PHE A 100 -13.49 2.63 2.24
CA PHE A 100 -13.00 1.33 1.77
C PHE A 100 -14.16 0.49 1.19
N PRO A 101 -13.89 -0.43 0.23
CA PRO A 101 -14.92 -1.22 -0.43
C PRO A 101 -15.83 -1.95 0.55
N ASP A 102 -17.15 -1.85 0.36
CA ASP A 102 -18.14 -2.53 1.20
C ASP A 102 -18.40 -3.96 0.76
N VAL A 103 -17.43 -4.82 1.06
CA VAL A 103 -17.41 -6.23 0.69
C VAL A 103 -16.97 -7.10 1.86
N ASN A 104 -17.15 -8.42 1.73
CA ASN A 104 -16.61 -9.36 2.70
C ASN A 104 -15.07 -9.32 2.69
N PRO A 105 -14.41 -9.13 3.85
CA PRO A 105 -12.96 -9.07 3.91
C PRO A 105 -12.32 -10.42 3.56
N ILE A 106 -11.22 -10.38 2.82
CA ILE A 106 -10.38 -11.54 2.54
C ILE A 106 -9.14 -11.43 3.43
N GLN A 107 -9.05 -12.31 4.42
CA GLN A 107 -7.94 -12.34 5.35
C GLN A 107 -6.61 -12.66 4.66
N VAL A 108 -5.61 -11.82 4.94
CA VAL A 108 -4.24 -11.98 4.43
C VAL A 108 -3.20 -11.74 5.52
N THR A 109 -1.99 -12.25 5.30
CA THR A 109 -0.83 -11.93 6.14
C THR A 109 -0.51 -10.43 6.04
N LEU A 110 -0.24 -9.80 7.19
CA LEU A 110 0.17 -8.40 7.25
C LEU A 110 1.63 -8.23 6.79
N PRO A 111 2.04 -7.04 6.33
CA PRO A 111 3.39 -6.84 5.79
C PRO A 111 4.53 -6.92 6.80
N PHE A 112 4.25 -6.79 8.10
CA PHE A 112 5.24 -6.69 9.18
C PHE A 112 5.01 -7.71 10.29
#